data_AF-A0A5C7JED6-F1
#
_entry.id   AF-A0A5C7JED6-F1
#
_cell.length_a   1.000
_cell.length_b   1.000
_cell.length_c   1.000
_cell.angle_alpha   90.00
_cell.angle_beta   90.00
_cell.angle_gamma   90.00
#
_symmetry.space_group_name_H-M   'P 1'
#
loop_
_entity.id
_entity.type
_entity.pdbx_description
1 polymer ?
#
loop_
_entity_poly.entity_id
_entity_poly.type
_entity_poly.pdbx_seq_one_letter_code
_entity_poly.pdbx_strand_id
1 'polypeptide(L)'
;MLTGTLLTGTLISQITDAKAIAQSLVMPFQIKTAYDIVTNRDLKKALGEAMELSVKNVPVFSGKTAIFLDRSASMSSVIGIGSLFAAVLAKSNNAILINFGSRAKNHVYNPASLLADIQAPLNSANLGGTDFNVSFNLLNEKVDRIIILSDMQAWVGRNLPTDAFKNYKRRTGANPYIYSFDLCGSGTMQFPEDKVFTLAGFHGDILQIMGMLEQDKEALVKEIESIKL
;
A
#
# COMPACT_ATOMS: atom_id res chain seq x y z
N MET A 1 -11.11 -41.15 1.37
CA MET A 1 -10.98 -40.10 0.32
C MET A 1 -12.17 -39.15 0.26
N LEU A 2 -13.43 -39.59 0.44
CA LEU A 2 -14.62 -38.73 0.41
C LEU A 2 -14.66 -37.62 1.48
N THR A 3 -14.09 -37.84 2.66
CA THR A 3 -14.07 -36.87 3.77
C THR A 3 -13.12 -35.69 3.55
N GLY A 4 -11.98 -35.89 2.90
CA GLY A 4 -11.00 -34.82 2.63
C GLY A 4 -11.47 -33.82 1.56
N THR A 5 -12.17 -34.30 0.54
CA THR A 5 -12.73 -33.45 -0.52
C THR A 5 -13.92 -32.63 -0.01
N LEU A 6 -14.78 -33.20 0.84
CA LEU A 6 -15.89 -32.46 1.47
C LEU A 6 -15.40 -31.35 2.41
N LEU A 7 -14.34 -31.62 3.20
CA LEU A 7 -13.73 -30.60 4.06
C LEU A 7 -13.11 -29.46 3.24
N THR A 8 -12.44 -29.79 2.14
CA THR A 8 -11.81 -28.78 1.26
C THR A 8 -12.86 -27.89 0.61
N GLY A 9 -13.98 -28.46 0.12
CA GLY A 9 -15.09 -27.69 -0.43
C GLY A 9 -15.74 -26.76 0.60
N THR A 10 -15.95 -27.25 1.82
CA THR A 10 -16.49 -26.45 2.93
C THR A 10 -15.55 -25.30 3.28
N LEU A 11 -14.25 -25.55 3.39
CA LEU A 11 -13.25 -24.53 3.68
C LEU A 11 -13.17 -23.47 2.57
N ILE A 12 -13.21 -23.88 1.30
CA ILE A 12 -13.25 -22.94 0.17
C ILE A 12 -14.46 -22.02 0.28
N SER A 13 -15.64 -22.56 0.56
CA SER A 13 -16.86 -21.76 0.69
C SER A 13 -16.79 -20.75 1.83
N GLN A 14 -16.09 -21.07 2.92
CA GLN A 14 -15.87 -20.14 4.03
C GLN A 14 -14.85 -19.05 3.67
N ILE A 15 -13.75 -19.42 3.01
CA ILE A 15 -12.70 -18.49 2.60
C ILE A 15 -13.23 -17.46 1.60
N THR A 16 -14.17 -17.84 0.73
CA THR A 16 -14.72 -16.96 -0.33
C THR A 16 -16.08 -16.34 0.02
N ASP A 17 -16.55 -16.48 1.27
CA ASP A 17 -17.79 -15.82 1.71
C ASP A 17 -17.60 -14.30 1.78
N ALA A 18 -18.13 -13.60 0.79
CA ALA A 18 -18.04 -12.15 0.69
C ALA A 18 -18.63 -11.40 1.90
N LYS A 19 -19.67 -11.95 2.54
CA LYS A 19 -20.28 -11.33 3.73
C LYS A 19 -19.37 -11.49 4.93
N ALA A 20 -18.82 -12.69 5.14
CA ALA A 20 -17.88 -12.94 6.22
C ALA A 20 -16.60 -12.10 6.06
N ILE A 21 -16.04 -12.03 4.85
CA ILE A 21 -14.88 -11.18 4.53
C ILE A 21 -15.17 -9.72 4.86
N ALA A 22 -16.29 -9.18 4.39
CA ALA A 22 -16.66 -7.80 4.65
C ALA A 22 -16.81 -7.50 6.16
N GLN A 23 -17.43 -8.42 6.91
CA GLN A 23 -17.64 -8.27 8.35
C GLN A 23 -16.35 -8.38 9.17
N SER A 24 -15.40 -9.20 8.70
CA SER A 24 -14.11 -9.40 9.39
C SER A 24 -13.16 -8.23 9.28
N LEU A 25 -13.40 -7.31 8.33
CA LEU A 25 -12.49 -6.21 7.95
C LEU A 25 -11.09 -6.68 7.52
N VAL A 26 -10.92 -7.98 7.23
CA VAL A 26 -9.66 -8.54 6.74
C VAL A 26 -9.25 -7.85 5.44
N MET A 27 -7.98 -7.52 5.30
CA MET A 27 -7.43 -6.86 4.13
C MET A 27 -6.60 -7.83 3.26
N PRO A 28 -6.37 -7.51 1.97
CA PRO A 28 -5.70 -8.44 1.05
C PRO A 28 -4.32 -8.91 1.53
N PHE A 29 -3.56 -8.05 2.20
CA PHE A 29 -2.23 -8.38 2.69
C PHE A 29 -2.23 -9.37 3.87
N GLN A 30 -3.29 -9.41 4.69
CA GLN A 30 -3.42 -10.41 5.76
C GLN A 30 -3.69 -11.80 5.17
N ILE A 31 -4.47 -11.86 4.08
CA ILE A 31 -4.75 -13.11 3.35
C ILE A 31 -3.53 -13.59 2.57
N LYS A 32 -2.68 -12.66 2.08
CA LYS A 32 -1.47 -12.97 1.32
C LYS A 32 -0.51 -13.90 2.07
N THR A 33 -0.36 -13.75 3.38
CA THR A 33 0.48 -14.64 4.20
C THR A 33 0.02 -16.10 4.09
N ALA A 34 -1.29 -16.34 4.14
CA ALA A 34 -1.83 -17.69 3.93
C ALA A 34 -1.67 -18.15 2.47
N TYR A 35 -1.91 -17.26 1.50
CA TYR A 35 -1.75 -17.56 0.07
C TYR A 35 -0.34 -18.05 -0.29
N ASP A 36 0.69 -17.48 0.33
CA ASP A 36 2.09 -17.84 0.07
C ASP A 36 2.48 -19.21 0.62
N ILE A 37 1.92 -19.60 1.77
CA ILE A 37 2.23 -20.85 2.45
C ILE A 37 1.42 -22.02 1.87
N VAL A 38 0.20 -21.77 1.40
CA VAL A 38 -0.68 -22.83 0.89
C VAL A 38 -0.19 -23.36 -0.47
N THR A 39 -0.05 -24.68 -0.55
CA THR A 39 0.36 -25.42 -1.76
C THR A 39 -0.81 -26.05 -2.51
N ASN A 40 -1.93 -26.31 -1.83
CA ASN A 40 -3.15 -26.83 -2.46
C ASN A 40 -3.70 -25.80 -3.46
N ARG A 41 -3.87 -26.22 -4.72
CA ARG A 41 -4.25 -25.32 -5.83
C ARG A 41 -5.63 -24.70 -5.65
N ASP A 42 -6.61 -25.47 -5.17
CA ASP A 42 -7.98 -24.99 -5.01
C ASP A 42 -8.08 -23.99 -3.86
N LEU A 43 -7.41 -24.28 -2.74
CA LEU A 43 -7.30 -23.33 -1.62
C LEU A 43 -6.52 -22.08 -2.02
N LYS A 44 -5.43 -22.21 -2.79
CA LYS A 44 -4.67 -21.06 -3.27
C LYS A 44 -5.50 -20.17 -4.18
N LYS A 45 -6.32 -20.76 -5.06
CA LYS A 45 -7.29 -20.03 -5.88
C LYS A 45 -8.34 -19.32 -5.01
N ALA A 46 -8.93 -20.03 -4.04
CA ALA A 46 -9.90 -19.47 -3.11
C ALA A 46 -9.33 -18.29 -2.31
N LEU A 47 -8.08 -18.39 -1.84
CA LEU A 47 -7.39 -17.30 -1.16
C LEU A 47 -7.14 -16.11 -2.08
N GLY A 48 -6.83 -16.34 -3.37
CA GLY A 48 -6.73 -15.28 -4.36
C GLY A 48 -8.07 -14.55 -4.60
N GLU A 49 -9.18 -15.30 -4.64
CA GLU A 49 -10.54 -14.73 -4.71
C GLU A 49 -10.88 -13.95 -3.43
N ALA A 50 -10.53 -14.48 -2.26
CA ALA A 50 -10.71 -13.78 -0.99
C ALA A 50 -9.90 -12.48 -0.93
N MET A 51 -8.66 -12.47 -1.44
CA MET A 51 -7.86 -11.25 -1.59
C MET A 51 -8.58 -10.22 -2.47
N GLU A 52 -9.13 -10.60 -3.62
CA GLU A 52 -9.89 -9.71 -4.49
C GLU A 52 -11.11 -9.12 -3.77
N LEU A 53 -11.89 -9.96 -3.08
CA LEU A 53 -13.08 -9.53 -2.34
C LEU A 53 -12.73 -8.59 -1.17
N SER A 54 -11.64 -8.87 -0.47
CA SER A 54 -11.18 -8.08 0.68
C SER A 54 -10.68 -6.68 0.33
N VAL A 55 -10.47 -6.36 -0.95
CA VAL A 55 -10.16 -4.98 -1.40
C VAL A 55 -11.26 -4.01 -0.95
N LYS A 56 -12.51 -4.47 -0.82
CA LYS A 56 -13.63 -3.64 -0.33
C LYS A 56 -13.47 -3.16 1.12
N ASN A 57 -12.64 -3.83 1.91
CA ASN A 57 -12.35 -3.46 3.30
C ASN A 57 -11.24 -2.39 3.39
N VAL A 58 -10.60 -2.06 2.26
CA VAL A 58 -9.55 -1.05 2.21
C VAL A 58 -10.21 0.34 2.25
N PRO A 59 -9.74 1.24 3.14
CA PRO A 59 -10.28 2.58 3.22
C PRO A 59 -10.23 3.32 1.88
N VAL A 60 -11.37 3.92 1.52
CA VAL A 60 -11.46 4.88 0.42
C VAL A 60 -11.26 6.27 0.98
N PHE A 61 -10.25 6.92 0.48
CA PHE A 61 -9.78 8.21 0.93
C PHE A 61 -10.46 9.33 0.15
N SER A 62 -10.79 10.42 0.85
CA SER A 62 -11.26 11.63 0.18
C SER A 62 -10.12 12.31 -0.58
N GLY A 63 -10.39 12.75 -1.80
CA GLY A 63 -9.43 13.47 -2.63
C GLY A 63 -8.57 12.56 -3.51
N LYS A 64 -7.56 13.15 -4.15
CA LYS A 64 -6.66 12.47 -5.07
C LYS A 64 -5.44 11.90 -4.35
N THR A 65 -5.11 10.65 -4.66
CA THR A 65 -3.94 9.94 -4.14
C THR A 65 -2.92 9.71 -5.26
N ALA A 66 -1.65 9.96 -4.98
CA ALA A 66 -0.53 9.42 -5.76
C ALA A 66 0.21 8.35 -4.94
N ILE A 67 0.65 7.28 -5.59
CA ILE A 67 1.45 6.20 -5.02
C ILE A 67 2.79 6.17 -5.74
N PHE A 68 3.88 6.29 -4.99
CA PHE A 68 5.24 6.14 -5.48
C PHE A 68 5.75 4.77 -5.03
N LEU A 69 5.80 3.82 -5.96
CA LEU A 69 6.36 2.49 -5.71
C LEU A 69 7.85 2.48 -6.09
N ASP A 70 8.70 2.28 -5.10
CA ASP A 70 10.13 2.03 -5.31
C ASP A 70 10.31 0.64 -5.92
N ARG A 71 11.05 0.58 -7.03
CA ARG A 71 11.44 -0.65 -7.73
C ARG A 71 12.94 -0.66 -8.00
N SER A 72 13.71 0.08 -7.20
CA SER A 72 15.16 -0.03 -7.14
C SER A 72 15.59 -1.44 -6.76
N ALA A 73 16.85 -1.79 -7.03
CA ALA A 73 17.38 -3.13 -6.82
C ALA A 73 17.33 -3.57 -5.34
N SER A 74 17.40 -2.64 -4.39
CA SER A 74 17.34 -2.94 -2.94
C SER A 74 15.96 -3.46 -2.52
N MET A 75 14.90 -3.11 -3.25
CA MET A 75 13.54 -3.60 -3.02
C MET A 75 13.36 -5.10 -3.31
N SER A 76 14.36 -5.81 -3.83
CA SER A 76 14.22 -7.20 -4.29
C SER A 76 13.60 -8.17 -3.27
N SER A 77 13.90 -8.01 -1.98
CA SER A 77 13.36 -8.86 -0.91
C SER A 77 11.91 -8.50 -0.50
N VAL A 78 11.46 -7.27 -0.78
CA VAL A 78 10.19 -6.70 -0.29
C VAL A 78 9.24 -6.28 -1.39
N ILE A 79 9.64 -6.35 -2.65
CA ILE A 79 8.85 -5.90 -3.81
C ILE A 79 7.52 -6.66 -3.94
N GLY A 80 7.45 -7.91 -3.49
CA GLY A 80 6.21 -8.68 -3.43
C GLY A 80 5.15 -8.02 -2.54
N ILE A 81 5.59 -7.42 -1.43
CA ILE A 81 4.73 -6.69 -0.50
C ILE A 81 4.41 -5.30 -1.06
N GLY A 82 5.43 -4.57 -1.51
CA GLY A 82 5.25 -3.22 -2.07
C GLY A 82 4.34 -3.19 -3.30
N SER A 83 4.49 -4.15 -4.22
CA SER A 83 3.64 -4.30 -5.40
C SER A 83 2.19 -4.62 -5.05
N LEU A 84 1.96 -5.50 -4.07
CA LEU A 84 0.60 -5.82 -3.61
C LEU A 84 -0.05 -4.57 -3.01
N PHE A 85 0.66 -3.86 -2.15
CA PHE A 85 0.13 -2.68 -1.48
C PHE A 85 -0.17 -1.55 -2.47
N ALA A 86 0.74 -1.31 -3.42
CA ALA A 86 0.53 -0.39 -4.52
C ALA A 86 -0.73 -0.77 -5.33
N ALA A 87 -0.89 -2.04 -5.70
CA ALA A 87 -2.03 -2.51 -6.47
C ALA A 87 -3.36 -2.38 -5.71
N VAL A 88 -3.37 -2.73 -4.42
CA VAL A 88 -4.54 -2.61 -3.55
C VAL A 88 -4.99 -1.16 -3.40
N LEU A 89 -4.05 -0.25 -3.09
CA LEU A 89 -4.35 1.18 -2.94
C LEU A 89 -4.73 1.81 -4.27
N ALA A 90 -4.02 1.48 -5.36
CA ALA A 90 -4.36 1.93 -6.70
C ALA A 90 -5.79 1.55 -7.08
N LYS A 91 -6.15 0.27 -6.91
CA LYS A 91 -7.49 -0.25 -7.22
C LYS A 91 -8.58 0.38 -6.35
N SER A 92 -8.39 0.45 -5.04
CA SER A 92 -9.41 0.94 -4.08
C SER A 92 -9.63 2.46 -4.15
N ASN A 93 -8.56 3.22 -4.42
CA ASN A 93 -8.59 4.68 -4.35
C ASN A 93 -8.48 5.35 -5.73
N ASN A 94 -8.48 4.58 -6.83
CA ASN A 94 -8.25 5.07 -8.19
C ASN A 94 -7.03 6.00 -8.26
N ALA A 95 -5.94 5.59 -7.61
CA ALA A 95 -4.77 6.43 -7.37
C ALA A 95 -3.88 6.54 -8.61
N ILE A 96 -3.17 7.66 -8.73
CA ILE A 96 -2.06 7.80 -9.69
C ILE A 96 -0.92 6.90 -9.22
N LEU A 97 -0.47 5.96 -10.05
CA LEU A 97 0.63 5.06 -9.69
C LEU A 97 1.89 5.41 -10.47
N ILE A 98 2.97 5.71 -9.76
CA ILE A 98 4.30 6.01 -10.31
C ILE A 98 5.28 4.97 -9.80
N ASN A 99 5.93 4.28 -10.73
CA ASN A 99 7.08 3.42 -10.44
C ASN A 99 8.35 4.25 -10.50
N PHE A 100 9.26 4.09 -9.54
CA PHE A 100 10.54 4.79 -9.57
C PHE A 100 11.73 3.93 -9.11
N GLY A 101 12.92 4.43 -9.43
CA GLY A 101 14.25 3.91 -9.09
C GLY A 101 15.24 4.99 -9.49
N SER A 102 16.19 4.72 -10.38
CA SER A 102 17.01 5.76 -11.03
C SER A 102 16.23 6.64 -12.01
N ARG A 103 15.01 6.23 -12.37
CA ARG A 103 14.08 6.93 -13.26
C ARG A 103 12.66 6.65 -12.80
N ALA A 104 11.72 7.52 -13.15
CA ALA A 104 10.31 7.35 -12.83
C ALA A 104 9.44 7.18 -14.09
N LYS A 105 8.34 6.43 -13.97
CA LYS A 105 7.33 6.29 -15.02
C LYS A 105 5.93 6.10 -14.42
N ASN A 106 4.93 6.75 -15.02
CA ASN A 106 3.53 6.49 -14.72
C ASN A 106 3.19 5.04 -15.09
N HIS A 107 2.53 4.34 -14.19
CA HIS A 107 1.96 3.03 -14.43
C HIS A 107 0.47 3.19 -14.69
N VAL A 108 0.05 2.87 -15.91
CA VAL A 108 -1.37 2.89 -16.30
C VAL A 108 -1.95 1.52 -16.03
N TYR A 109 -3.11 1.48 -15.38
CA TYR A 109 -3.86 0.28 -15.06
C TYR A 109 -5.36 0.59 -15.17
N ASN A 110 -6.18 -0.46 -15.23
CA ASN A 110 -7.62 -0.34 -15.13
C ASN A 110 -8.05 -0.73 -13.70
N PRO A 111 -8.67 0.15 -12.90
CA PRO A 111 -9.15 -0.18 -11.56
C PRO A 111 -10.16 -1.34 -11.53
N ALA A 112 -10.85 -1.62 -12.64
CA ALA A 112 -11.78 -2.74 -12.76
C ALA A 112 -11.08 -4.09 -13.02
N SER A 113 -9.78 -4.11 -13.36
CA SER A 113 -9.01 -5.35 -13.54
C SER A 113 -8.81 -6.09 -12.21
N LEU A 114 -8.55 -7.40 -12.27
CA LEU A 114 -8.25 -8.19 -11.08
C LEU A 114 -7.01 -7.62 -10.37
N LEU A 115 -6.98 -7.71 -9.05
CA LEU A 115 -5.86 -7.27 -8.22
C LEU A 115 -4.53 -7.88 -8.68
N ALA A 116 -4.55 -9.16 -9.02
CA ALA A 116 -3.38 -9.87 -9.53
C ALA A 116 -2.85 -9.27 -10.84
N ASP A 117 -3.73 -8.81 -11.73
CA ASP A 117 -3.33 -8.21 -13.01
C ASP A 117 -2.72 -6.83 -12.83
N ILE A 118 -3.19 -6.06 -11.84
CA ILE A 118 -2.61 -4.77 -11.46
C ILE A 118 -1.24 -4.98 -10.78
N GLN A 119 -1.13 -6.00 -9.92
CA GLN A 119 0.09 -6.29 -9.17
C GLN A 119 1.22 -6.86 -10.05
N ALA A 120 0.91 -7.83 -10.92
CA ALA A 120 1.91 -8.58 -11.68
C ALA A 120 3.00 -7.71 -12.36
N PRO A 121 2.67 -6.63 -13.10
CA PRO A 121 3.69 -5.79 -13.74
C PRO A 121 4.51 -4.94 -12.76
N LEU A 122 4.06 -4.79 -11.51
CA LEU A 122 4.73 -4.06 -10.44
C LEU A 122 5.73 -4.93 -9.68
N ASN A 123 5.57 -6.26 -9.73
CA ASN A 123 6.30 -7.21 -8.92
C ASN A 123 7.71 -7.54 -9.47
N SER A 124 8.51 -6.50 -9.74
CA SER A 124 9.94 -6.67 -10.02
C SER A 124 10.75 -5.42 -9.68
N ALA A 125 11.89 -5.63 -9.02
CA ALA A 125 12.83 -4.61 -8.57
C ALA A 125 13.95 -4.41 -9.61
N ASN A 126 13.66 -3.68 -10.70
CA ASN A 126 14.54 -3.60 -11.87
C ASN A 126 14.80 -2.17 -12.38
N LEU A 127 14.59 -1.15 -11.54
CA LEU A 127 14.78 0.26 -11.91
C LEU A 127 16.12 0.88 -11.46
N GLY A 128 17.10 0.05 -11.10
CA GLY A 128 18.46 0.51 -10.75
C GLY A 128 18.57 0.98 -9.30
N GLY A 129 19.20 2.13 -9.08
CA GLY A 129 19.30 2.74 -7.74
C GLY A 129 18.00 3.43 -7.29
N THR A 130 18.06 4.17 -6.20
CA THR A 130 16.90 4.86 -5.60
C THR A 130 17.07 6.37 -5.70
N ASP A 131 16.19 7.05 -6.44
CA ASP A 131 16.12 8.51 -6.50
C ASP A 131 14.66 8.97 -6.33
N PHE A 132 14.35 9.61 -5.21
CA PHE A 132 13.00 10.14 -4.98
C PHE A 132 12.70 11.39 -5.82
N ASN A 133 13.70 12.13 -6.30
CA ASN A 133 13.46 13.36 -7.04
C ASN A 133 12.73 13.10 -8.36
N VAL A 134 13.02 11.97 -9.02
CA VAL A 134 12.42 11.63 -10.31
C VAL A 134 10.90 11.39 -10.20
N SER A 135 10.39 10.86 -9.08
CA SER A 135 8.95 10.65 -8.89
C SER A 135 8.21 11.97 -8.62
N PHE A 136 8.75 12.84 -7.76
CA PHE A 136 8.20 14.18 -7.54
C PHE A 136 8.26 15.08 -8.78
N ASN A 137 9.30 14.95 -9.61
CA ASN A 137 9.41 15.69 -10.87
C ASN A 137 8.44 15.19 -11.94
N LEU A 138 8.10 13.90 -11.93
CA LEU A 138 7.13 13.31 -12.85
C LEU A 138 5.68 13.66 -12.47
N LEU A 139 5.38 13.74 -11.17
CA LEU A 139 4.04 14.12 -10.70
C LEU A 139 3.78 15.61 -11.02
N ASN A 140 2.79 15.86 -11.87
CA ASN A 140 2.42 17.21 -12.33
C ASN A 140 0.97 17.59 -12.03
N GLU A 141 0.21 16.70 -11.41
CA GLU A 141 -1.14 16.97 -10.95
C GLU A 141 -1.16 17.34 -9.46
N LYS A 142 -2.13 18.17 -9.07
CA LYS A 142 -2.44 18.42 -7.66
C LYS A 142 -3.07 17.17 -7.07
N VAL A 143 -2.46 16.66 -6.00
CA VAL A 143 -2.99 15.56 -5.19
C VAL A 143 -3.13 16.00 -3.73
N ASP A 144 -3.99 15.31 -2.99
CA ASP A 144 -4.22 15.54 -1.57
C ASP A 144 -3.24 14.72 -0.72
N ARG A 145 -2.78 13.59 -1.26
CA ARG A 145 -1.82 12.72 -0.58
C ARG A 145 -0.88 11.99 -1.53
N ILE A 146 0.34 11.74 -1.05
CA ILE A 146 1.36 10.92 -1.70
C ILE A 146 1.74 9.79 -0.74
N ILE A 147 1.59 8.55 -1.19
CA ILE A 147 1.98 7.35 -0.46
C ILE A 147 3.25 6.80 -1.11
N ILE A 148 4.34 6.70 -0.36
CA ILE A 148 5.65 6.24 -0.80
C ILE A 148 5.88 4.85 -0.23
N LEU A 149 6.19 3.89 -1.08
CA LEU A 149 6.46 2.50 -0.71
C LEU A 149 7.91 2.17 -1.07
N SER A 150 8.78 2.10 -0.06
CA SER A 150 10.24 1.94 -0.24
C SER A 150 10.85 1.21 0.97
N ASP A 151 12.08 0.73 0.84
CA ASP A 151 12.86 0.18 1.95
C ASP A 151 13.61 1.27 2.75
N MET A 152 13.32 2.54 2.46
CA MET A 152 13.87 3.73 3.11
C MET A 152 15.40 3.86 3.11
N GLN A 153 16.14 3.04 2.35
CA GLN A 153 17.61 3.08 2.36
C GLN A 153 18.17 4.43 1.88
N ALA A 154 17.44 5.12 1.00
CA ALA A 154 17.80 6.46 0.52
C ALA A 154 17.20 7.60 1.37
N TRP A 155 16.38 7.29 2.38
CA TRP A 155 15.77 8.26 3.30
C TRP A 155 16.67 8.58 4.51
N VAL A 156 17.54 7.64 4.90
CA VAL A 156 18.46 7.81 6.05
C VAL A 156 19.79 8.40 5.57
N GLY A 157 20.03 9.69 5.85
CA GLY A 157 21.37 10.30 5.78
C GLY A 157 21.67 11.20 4.58
N ARG A 158 20.77 11.34 3.61
CA ARG A 158 20.81 12.42 2.61
C ARG A 158 19.44 13.07 2.58
N ASN A 159 19.43 14.40 2.69
CA ASN A 159 18.27 15.27 2.73
C ASN A 159 17.01 14.63 2.11
N LEU A 160 15.88 14.74 2.83
CA LEU A 160 14.54 14.74 2.24
C LEU A 160 14.64 15.28 0.80
N PRO A 161 13.87 14.76 -0.18
CA PRO A 161 13.71 15.45 -1.46
C PRO A 161 12.92 16.76 -1.26
N THR A 162 13.24 17.54 -0.21
CA THR A 162 12.60 18.77 0.21
C THR A 162 12.54 19.74 -0.95
N ASP A 163 13.59 19.79 -1.77
CA ASP A 163 13.62 20.66 -2.94
C ASP A 163 12.71 20.16 -4.06
N ALA A 164 12.71 18.85 -4.37
CA ALA A 164 11.77 18.30 -5.36
C ALA A 164 10.32 18.41 -4.89
N PHE A 165 10.04 18.20 -3.60
CA PHE A 165 8.72 18.38 -3.01
C PHE A 165 8.32 19.86 -2.98
N LYS A 166 9.20 20.78 -2.57
CA LYS A 166 8.98 22.24 -2.67
C LYS A 166 8.69 22.66 -4.11
N ASN A 167 9.44 22.13 -5.07
CA ASN A 167 9.24 22.39 -6.50
C ASN A 167 7.90 21.85 -6.98
N TYR A 168 7.51 20.64 -6.55
CA TYR A 168 6.18 20.08 -6.82
C TYR A 168 5.07 20.98 -6.26
N LYS A 169 5.16 21.38 -4.98
CA LYS A 169 4.19 22.30 -4.33
C LYS A 169 4.08 23.62 -5.10
N ARG A 170 5.21 24.22 -5.51
CA ARG A 170 5.24 25.45 -6.30
C ARG A 170 4.62 25.26 -7.70
N ARG A 171 4.93 24.17 -8.39
CA ARG A 171 4.48 23.89 -9.76
C ARG A 171 2.98 23.57 -9.83
N THR A 172 2.43 22.93 -8.80
CA THR A 172 1.04 22.42 -8.81
C THR A 172 0.09 23.19 -7.88
N GLY A 173 0.61 24.01 -6.97
CA GLY A 173 -0.17 24.63 -5.90
C GLY A 173 -0.71 23.65 -4.86
N ALA A 174 -0.19 22.41 -4.82
CA ALA A 174 -0.57 21.39 -3.84
C ALA A 174 0.20 21.52 -2.53
N ASN A 175 -0.36 20.99 -1.44
CA ASN A 175 0.35 20.76 -0.18
C ASN A 175 -0.13 19.44 0.46
N PRO A 176 0.21 18.30 -0.19
CA PRO A 176 -0.34 17.00 0.16
C PRO A 176 0.23 16.45 1.46
N TYR A 177 -0.48 15.49 2.05
CA TYR A 177 0.08 14.60 3.06
C TYR A 177 1.07 13.62 2.41
N ILE A 178 2.18 13.32 3.10
CA ILE A 178 3.16 12.32 2.67
C ILE A 178 3.14 11.16 3.67
N TYR A 179 2.86 9.95 3.19
CA TYR A 179 2.96 8.72 3.97
C TYR A 179 4.09 7.87 3.39
N SER A 180 5.17 7.71 4.14
CA SER A 180 6.32 6.92 3.71
C SER A 180 6.34 5.61 4.49
N PHE A 181 6.11 4.50 3.79
CA PHE A 181 6.13 3.15 4.35
C PHE A 181 7.49 2.53 4.18
N ASP A 182 8.13 2.19 5.30
CA ASP A 182 9.32 1.34 5.33
C ASP A 182 8.91 -0.13 5.22
N LEU A 183 9.14 -0.69 4.03
CA LEU A 183 8.80 -2.08 3.76
C LEU A 183 9.75 -3.09 4.40
N CYS A 184 10.94 -2.66 4.83
CA CYS A 184 11.93 -3.51 5.51
C CYS A 184 11.76 -3.52 7.03
N GLY A 185 10.87 -2.69 7.58
CA GLY A 185 10.61 -2.64 9.03
C GLY A 185 11.82 -2.19 9.85
N SER A 186 12.72 -1.41 9.24
CA SER A 186 13.97 -0.93 9.85
C SER A 186 13.76 0.33 10.70
N GLY A 187 12.61 1.00 10.56
CA GLY A 187 12.27 2.23 11.29
C GLY A 187 11.38 2.04 12.52
N THR A 188 11.43 3.03 13.40
CA THR A 188 10.30 3.37 14.29
C THR A 188 9.34 4.30 13.54
N MET A 189 8.06 4.34 13.91
CA MET A 189 7.15 5.37 13.40
C MET A 189 7.68 6.74 13.84
N GLN A 190 8.00 7.61 12.89
CA GLN A 190 8.52 8.95 13.18
C GLN A 190 7.62 9.99 12.49
N PHE A 191 7.36 11.09 13.18
CA PHE A 191 6.58 12.21 12.67
C PHE A 191 7.48 13.44 12.48
N PRO A 192 8.35 13.48 11.45
CA PRO A 192 9.05 14.71 11.12
C PRO A 192 8.17 15.53 10.16
N GLU A 193 7.82 16.76 10.55
CA GLU A 193 7.01 17.75 9.79
C GLU A 193 5.49 17.58 9.78
N ASP A 194 4.79 18.71 9.62
CA ASP A 194 3.35 18.94 9.88
C ASP A 194 2.38 18.08 9.03
N LYS A 195 2.89 17.36 8.02
CA LYS A 195 2.13 16.50 7.08
C LYS A 195 2.93 15.30 6.55
N VAL A 196 4.05 14.94 7.16
CA VAL A 196 4.90 13.82 6.70
C VAL A 196 4.94 12.76 7.79
N PHE A 197 4.57 11.54 7.42
CA PHE A 197 4.41 10.41 8.32
C PHE A 197 5.32 9.28 7.85
N THR A 198 6.27 8.83 8.67
CA THR A 198 7.04 7.61 8.40
C THR A 198 6.44 6.47 9.18
N LEU A 199 6.02 5.43 8.46
CA LEU A 199 5.29 4.29 8.97
C LEU A 199 6.16 3.04 8.78
N ALA A 200 6.43 2.32 9.87
CA ALA A 200 7.25 1.12 9.83
C ALA A 200 6.41 -0.13 9.98
N GLY A 201 6.67 -1.12 9.12
CA GLY A 201 5.95 -2.38 9.12
C GLY A 201 4.52 -2.26 8.58
N PHE A 202 3.85 -3.41 8.51
CA PHE A 202 2.56 -3.54 7.85
C PHE A 202 1.54 -4.18 8.78
N HIS A 203 0.52 -3.41 9.16
CA HIS A 203 -0.61 -3.91 9.95
C HIS A 203 -1.92 -3.35 9.39
N GLY A 204 -3.00 -4.12 9.54
CA GLY A 204 -4.37 -3.77 9.13
C GLY A 204 -4.73 -2.32 9.46
N ASP A 205 -4.43 -1.97 10.70
CA ASP A 205 -4.86 -0.73 11.31
C ASP A 205 -4.20 0.50 10.67
N ILE A 206 -3.06 0.34 9.97
CA ILE A 206 -2.30 1.48 9.46
C ILE A 206 -3.05 2.27 8.39
N LEU A 207 -3.82 1.60 7.53
CA LEU A 207 -4.64 2.27 6.51
C LEU A 207 -5.86 2.94 7.15
N GLN A 208 -6.41 2.37 8.22
CA GLN A 208 -7.50 2.99 8.97
C GLN A 208 -7.00 4.25 9.70
N ILE A 209 -5.83 4.16 10.34
CA ILE A 209 -5.13 5.26 10.99
C ILE A 209 -4.86 6.40 10.00
N MET A 210 -4.41 6.09 8.78
CA MET A 210 -4.26 7.12 7.74
C MET A 210 -5.57 7.85 7.45
N GLY A 211 -6.69 7.11 7.35
CA GLY A 211 -8.02 7.71 7.18
C GLY A 211 -8.39 8.65 8.32
N MET A 212 -8.08 8.27 9.57
CA MET A 212 -8.35 9.07 10.77
C MET A 212 -7.45 10.32 10.85
N LEU A 213 -6.14 10.18 10.61
CA LEU A 213 -5.14 11.26 10.70
C LEU A 213 -5.42 12.41 9.74
N GLU A 214 -6.06 12.15 8.60
CA GLU A 214 -6.43 13.20 7.65
C GLU A 214 -7.72 13.93 8.01
N GLN A 215 -8.55 13.36 8.89
CA GLN A 215 -9.74 14.03 9.41
C GLN A 215 -9.42 14.83 10.68
N ASP A 216 -8.62 14.26 11.59
CA ASP A 216 -8.18 14.92 12.82
C ASP A 216 -6.76 14.46 13.19
N LYS A 217 -5.82 15.41 13.27
CA LYS A 217 -4.42 15.13 13.63
C LYS A 217 -4.27 14.61 15.07
N GLU A 218 -5.24 14.91 15.94
CA GLU A 218 -5.30 14.39 17.31
C GLU A 218 -6.12 13.10 17.41
N ALA A 219 -6.67 12.57 16.31
CA ALA A 219 -7.52 11.38 16.34
C ALA A 219 -6.86 10.21 17.08
N LEU A 220 -5.56 9.99 16.87
CA LEU A 220 -4.82 8.92 17.56
C LEU A 220 -4.69 9.18 19.06
N VAL A 221 -4.47 10.43 19.48
CA VAL A 221 -4.39 10.80 20.90
C VAL A 221 -5.75 10.61 21.56
N LYS A 222 -6.82 11.08 20.90
CA LYS A 222 -8.21 10.95 21.36
C LYS A 222 -8.65 9.48 21.43
N GLU A 223 -8.26 8.66 20.46
CA GLU A 223 -8.56 7.23 20.45
C GLU A 223 -7.89 6.53 21.65
N ILE A 224 -6.60 6.81 21.89
CA ILE A 224 -5.86 6.28 23.05
C ILE A 224 -6.49 6.73 24.38
N GLU A 225 -6.87 8.01 24.49
CA GLU A 225 -7.54 8.56 25.68
C GLU A 225 -8.95 7.99 25.90
N SER A 226 -9.61 7.50 24.83
CA SER A 226 -10.95 6.91 24.91
C SER A 226 -10.96 5.46 25.40
N ILE A 227 -9.80 4.77 25.36
CA ILE A 227 -9.65 3.42 25.90
C ILE A 227 -9.67 3.52 27.44
N LYS A 228 -10.83 3.24 28.04
CA LYS A 228 -10.92 3.01 29.48
C LYS A 228 -10.25 1.67 29.81
N LEU A 229 -9.19 1.73 30.63
CA LEU A 229 -8.60 0.58 31.30
C LEU A 229 -9.58 -0.03 32.32
#